data_AF-A0A1E3HDB2-F1
#
_entry.id   AF-A0A1E3HDB2-F1
#
_cell.length_a   1.000
_cell.length_b   1.000
_cell.length_c   1.000
_cell.angle_alpha   90.00
_cell.angle_beta   90.00
_cell.angle_gamma   90.00
#
_symmetry.space_group_name_H-M   'P 1'
#
loop_
_entity.id
_entity.type
_entity.pdbx_description
1 polymer ?
#
loop_
_entity_poly.entity_id
_entity_poly.type
_entity_poly.pdbx_seq_one_letter_code
_entity_poly.pdbx_strand_id
1 'polypeptide(L)'
;MANLEGRKFSLKTTLQIAVQIITRSQDLHHQRLVHAGIKPDNLCIGLRARGKDGMVYMIDFDRAQEYIDRGGDLIPNKAQGLGNHLWTSLNVDHKNQPARRDDMESAGYLFVYFLTDRDLAVARRFFPQRGRNNQ
;
A
#
# COMPACT_ATOMS: atom_id res chain seq x y z
N MET A 1 -29.97 -15.92 2.69
CA MET A 1 -29.09 -15.08 1.85
C MET A 1 -28.63 -13.93 2.72
N ALA A 2 -27.35 -13.90 3.12
CA ALA A 2 -26.88 -12.86 4.03
C ALA A 2 -26.77 -11.53 3.28
N ASN A 3 -27.47 -10.52 3.78
CA ASN A 3 -27.43 -9.15 3.27
C ASN A 3 -25.98 -8.63 3.36
N LEU A 4 -25.37 -8.28 2.22
CA LEU A 4 -23.98 -7.82 2.09
C LEU A 4 -23.88 -6.29 2.04
N GLU A 5 -24.89 -5.59 2.57
CA GLU A 5 -24.84 -4.15 2.83
C GLU A 5 -23.91 -3.88 4.02
N GLY A 6 -22.83 -3.11 3.83
CA GLY A 6 -21.88 -2.76 4.90
C GLY A 6 -20.40 -3.00 4.63
N ARG A 7 -19.97 -3.03 3.36
CA ARG A 7 -18.56 -3.32 3.02
C ARG A 7 -17.59 -2.13 3.18
N LYS A 8 -18.04 -0.89 3.38
CA LYS A 8 -17.14 0.27 3.52
C LYS A 8 -16.86 0.66 4.97
N PHE A 9 -15.65 1.16 5.23
CA PHE A 9 -15.35 1.85 6.47
C PHE A 9 -15.89 3.28 6.45
N SER A 10 -16.18 3.83 7.63
CA SER A 10 -16.49 5.25 7.77
C SER A 10 -15.27 6.10 7.43
N LEU A 11 -15.47 7.36 7.01
CA LEU A 11 -14.36 8.30 6.80
C LEU A 11 -13.47 8.42 8.04
N LYS A 12 -14.08 8.49 9.22
CA LYS A 12 -13.34 8.54 10.50
C LYS A 12 -12.43 7.33 10.67
N THR A 13 -12.96 6.13 10.48
CA THR A 13 -12.18 4.88 10.59
C THR A 13 -11.06 4.83 9.56
N THR A 14 -11.33 5.18 8.29
CA THR A 14 -10.31 5.22 7.24
C THR A 14 -9.19 6.19 7.60
N LEU A 15 -9.51 7.41 8.06
CA LEU A 15 -8.49 8.40 8.43
C LEU A 15 -7.65 7.95 9.62
N GLN A 16 -8.26 7.32 10.64
CA GLN A 16 -7.53 6.76 11.78
C GLN A 16 -6.55 5.65 11.37
N ILE A 17 -6.94 4.81 10.41
CA ILE A 17 -6.07 3.78 9.82
C ILE A 17 -4.98 4.42 8.95
N ALA A 18 -5.33 5.41 8.13
CA ALA A 18 -4.42 6.08 7.20
C ALA A 18 -3.25 6.75 7.93
N VAL A 19 -3.52 7.48 9.01
CA VAL A 19 -2.45 8.08 9.84
C VAL A 19 -1.48 7.01 10.32
N GLN A 20 -1.99 5.88 10.81
CA GLN A 20 -1.14 4.79 11.32
C GLN A 20 -0.29 4.13 10.23
N ILE A 21 -0.83 3.93 9.03
CA ILE A 21 -0.09 3.37 7.90
C ILE A 21 0.99 4.36 7.43
N ILE A 22 0.66 5.64 7.29
CA ILE A 22 1.62 6.67 6.85
C ILE A 22 2.78 6.78 7.85
N THR A 23 2.50 6.82 9.15
CA THR A 23 3.55 6.86 10.19
C THR A 23 4.46 5.64 10.11
N ARG A 24 3.92 4.43 9.93
CA ARG A 24 4.73 3.20 9.82
C ARG A 24 5.55 3.15 8.54
N SER A 25 4.98 3.60 7.43
CA SER A 25 5.72 3.76 6.18
C SER A 25 6.87 4.76 6.36
N GLN A 26 6.64 5.89 7.04
CA GLN A 26 7.68 6.86 7.36
C GLN A 26 8.81 6.24 8.20
N ASP A 27 8.48 5.48 9.24
CA ASP A 27 9.47 4.79 10.08
C ASP A 27 10.32 3.81 9.26
N LEU A 28 9.69 3.03 8.39
CA LEU A 28 10.37 2.12 7.48
C LEU A 28 11.27 2.87 6.48
N HIS A 29 10.78 3.98 5.93
CA HIS A 29 11.52 4.83 5.01
C HIS A 29 12.75 5.45 5.66
N HIS A 30 12.69 5.80 6.95
CA HIS A 30 13.86 6.25 7.71
C HIS A 30 14.94 5.16 7.86
N GLN A 31 14.56 3.88 7.77
CA GLN A 31 15.49 2.75 7.71
C GLN A 31 16.00 2.45 6.29
N ARG A 32 15.81 3.37 5.33
CA ARG A 32 16.18 3.21 3.90
C ARG A 32 15.37 2.17 3.13
N LEU A 33 14.32 1.62 3.74
CA LEU A 33 13.50 0.55 3.19
C LEU A 33 12.19 1.09 2.63
N VAL A 34 11.68 0.44 1.59
CA VAL A 34 10.28 0.53 1.17
C VAL A 34 9.62 -0.82 1.41
N HIS A 35 8.33 -0.82 1.70
CA HIS A 35 7.59 -2.07 1.96
C HIS A 35 7.28 -2.81 0.65
N ALA A 36 6.93 -2.08 -0.40
CA ALA A 36 6.60 -2.58 -1.74
C ALA A 36 5.49 -3.66 -1.79
N GLY A 37 4.66 -3.73 -0.74
CA GLY A 37 3.65 -4.78 -0.53
C GLY A 37 2.43 -4.31 0.27
N ILE A 38 2.15 -3.00 0.29
CA ILE A 38 1.02 -2.44 1.04
C ILE A 38 -0.30 -2.89 0.41
N LYS A 39 -1.06 -3.71 1.14
CA LYS A 39 -2.38 -4.25 0.77
C LYS A 39 -3.15 -4.65 2.04
N PRO A 40 -4.49 -4.86 1.99
CA PRO A 40 -5.28 -5.20 3.17
C PRO A 40 -4.77 -6.44 3.91
N ASP A 41 -4.35 -7.47 3.16
CA ASP A 41 -3.89 -8.75 3.71
C ASP A 41 -2.62 -8.62 4.57
N ASN A 42 -1.81 -7.59 4.31
CA ASN A 42 -0.56 -7.33 5.03
C ASN A 42 -0.76 -6.33 6.18
N LEU A 43 -2.02 -6.11 6.58
CA LEU A 43 -2.39 -5.31 7.74
C LEU A 43 -3.09 -6.16 8.79
N CYS A 44 -2.70 -5.99 10.05
CA CYS A 44 -3.32 -6.66 11.19
C CYS A 44 -3.75 -5.66 12.25
N ILE A 45 -4.78 -6.00 13.02
CA ILE A 45 -5.20 -5.23 14.20
C ILE A 45 -4.62 -5.89 15.45
N GLY A 46 -4.16 -5.08 16.40
CA GLY A 46 -3.65 -5.59 17.66
C GLY A 46 -4.72 -6.32 18.48
N LEU A 47 -4.27 -7.22 19.35
CA LEU A 47 -5.18 -8.04 20.15
C LEU A 47 -5.88 -7.19 21.22
N ARG A 48 -7.22 -7.27 21.27
CA ARG A 48 -8.05 -6.62 22.31
C ARG A 48 -7.67 -7.05 23.71
N ALA A 49 -7.33 -8.32 23.92
CA ALA A 49 -6.86 -8.84 25.21
C ALA A 49 -5.58 -8.14 25.73
N ARG A 50 -4.84 -7.46 24.85
CA ARG A 50 -3.65 -6.66 25.19
C ARG A 50 -3.90 -5.15 25.15
N GLY A 51 -5.16 -4.71 25.00
CA GLY A 51 -5.52 -3.29 24.85
C GLY A 51 -4.96 -2.62 23.59
N LYS A 52 -4.74 -3.40 22.51
CA LYS A 52 -4.14 -2.91 21.26
C LYS A 52 -5.08 -2.99 20.05
N ASP A 53 -6.38 -3.14 20.27
CA ASP A 53 -7.40 -3.24 19.22
C ASP A 53 -7.62 -1.96 18.40
N GLY A 54 -7.06 -0.82 18.85
CA GLY A 54 -6.93 0.40 18.03
C GLY A 54 -5.66 0.48 17.17
N MET A 55 -4.71 -0.44 17.34
CA MET A 55 -3.41 -0.40 16.69
C MET A 55 -3.42 -1.22 15.39
N VAL A 56 -3.03 -0.59 14.28
CA VAL A 56 -2.79 -1.25 12.99
C VAL A 56 -1.34 -1.74 12.97
N TYR A 57 -1.04 -2.86 12.35
CA TYR A 57 0.31 -3.38 12.15
C TYR A 57 0.53 -3.64 10.67
N MET A 58 1.71 -3.27 10.16
CA MET A 58 2.18 -3.70 8.85
C MET A 58 3.01 -4.96 9.05
N ILE A 59 2.68 -6.01 8.32
CA ILE A 59 3.34 -7.32 8.39
C ILE A 59 3.79 -7.73 7.00
N ASP A 60 4.52 -8.84 6.91
CA ASP A 60 4.94 -9.45 5.65
C ASP A 60 5.84 -8.51 4.80
N PHE A 61 7.12 -8.50 5.18
CA PHE A 61 8.18 -7.69 4.57
C PHE A 61 8.96 -8.46 3.49
N ASP A 62 8.36 -9.51 2.92
CA ASP A 62 8.99 -10.37 1.90
C ASP A 62 9.42 -9.60 0.63
N ARG A 63 8.69 -8.52 0.30
CA ARG A 63 8.93 -7.62 -0.83
C ARG A 63 9.71 -6.37 -0.44
N ALA A 64 10.03 -6.19 0.84
CA ALA A 64 10.71 -5.00 1.29
C ALA A 64 12.13 -4.93 0.71
N GLN A 65 12.56 -3.73 0.33
CA GLN A 65 13.87 -3.53 -0.28
C GLN A 65 14.41 -2.12 0.00
N GLU A 66 15.72 -1.97 -0.09
CA GLU A 66 16.36 -0.66 0.01
C GLU A 66 16.01 0.20 -1.23
N TYR A 67 15.74 1.49 -1.02
CA TYR A 67 15.52 2.47 -2.10
C TYR A 67 16.67 3.48 -2.25
N ILE A 68 17.49 3.60 -1.20
CA ILE A 68 18.74 4.36 -1.18
C ILE A 68 19.84 3.46 -0.62
N ASP A 69 21.06 3.66 -1.12
CA ASP A 69 22.22 2.93 -0.61
C ASP A 69 22.74 3.51 0.72
N ARG A 70 23.86 2.98 1.20
CA ARG A 70 24.50 3.45 2.44
C ARG A 70 25.06 4.87 2.33
N GLY A 71 25.39 5.33 1.12
CA GLY A 71 25.83 6.69 0.83
C GLY A 71 24.68 7.70 0.79
N GLY A 72 23.44 7.22 0.68
CA GLY A 72 22.23 8.04 0.57
C GLY A 72 21.80 8.29 -0.86
N ASP A 73 22.49 7.70 -1.84
CA ASP A 73 22.15 7.82 -3.25
C ASP A 73 21.02 6.86 -3.61
N LEU A 74 20.18 7.26 -4.57
CA LEU A 74 19.09 6.42 -5.06
C LEU A 74 19.64 5.17 -5.74
N ILE A 75 19.11 4.01 -5.36
CA ILE A 75 19.50 2.75 -6.00
C ILE A 75 19.04 2.77 -7.46
N PRO A 76 19.93 2.50 -8.43
CA PRO A 76 19.57 2.49 -9.85
C PRO A 76 18.45 1.49 -10.14
N ASN A 77 17.56 1.86 -11.06
CA ASN A 77 16.45 1.01 -11.45
C ASN A 77 16.96 -0.25 -12.16
N LYS A 78 16.84 -1.42 -11.51
CA LYS A 78 17.25 -2.74 -12.05
C LYS A 78 16.05 -3.67 -12.29
N ALA A 79 14.83 -3.15 -12.27
CA ALA A 79 13.65 -3.99 -12.07
C ALA A 79 13.31 -4.92 -13.25
N GLN A 80 13.02 -6.19 -12.92
CA GLN A 80 12.47 -7.24 -13.81
C GLN A 80 11.37 -8.08 -13.10
N GLY A 81 10.67 -7.51 -12.11
CA GLY A 81 9.74 -8.26 -11.22
C GLY A 81 8.23 -8.04 -11.46
N LEU A 82 7.42 -9.05 -11.11
CA LEU A 82 5.96 -9.04 -11.19
C LEU A 82 5.32 -8.30 -10.00
N GLY A 83 4.82 -7.09 -10.25
CA GLY A 83 3.96 -6.38 -9.30
C GLY A 83 2.68 -7.16 -9.02
N ASN A 84 2.19 -7.14 -7.78
CA ASN A 84 0.79 -7.46 -7.54
C ASN A 84 -0.05 -6.32 -8.14
N HIS A 85 -0.61 -6.56 -9.32
CA HIS A 85 -1.20 -5.52 -10.16
C HIS A 85 -2.28 -4.69 -9.44
N LEU A 86 -2.97 -5.23 -8.43
CA LEU A 86 -4.11 -4.54 -7.81
C LEU A 86 -3.70 -3.40 -6.87
N TRP A 87 -2.63 -3.61 -6.10
CA TRP A 87 -2.24 -2.67 -5.04
C TRP A 87 -0.97 -1.91 -5.36
N THR A 88 -0.18 -2.38 -6.32
CA THR A 88 1.09 -1.76 -6.69
C THR A 88 0.88 -0.43 -7.40
N SER A 89 1.81 0.52 -7.23
CA SER A 89 1.81 1.78 -7.98
C SER A 89 1.93 1.54 -9.49
N LEU A 90 1.50 2.51 -10.31
CA LEU A 90 1.66 2.47 -11.77
C LEU A 90 3.13 2.38 -12.18
N ASN A 91 4.03 3.05 -11.44
CA ASN A 91 5.46 3.01 -11.71
C ASN A 91 6.04 1.59 -11.54
N VAL A 92 5.64 0.87 -10.48
CA VAL A 92 6.05 -0.52 -10.25
C VAL A 92 5.33 -1.49 -11.19
N ASP A 93 4.07 -1.22 -11.55
CA ASP A 93 3.35 -2.00 -12.59
C ASP A 93 4.10 -1.96 -13.94
N HIS A 94 4.66 -0.79 -14.27
CA HIS A 94 5.57 -0.57 -15.41
C HIS A 94 7.00 -1.06 -15.19
N LYS A 95 7.21 -1.99 -14.24
CA LYS A 95 8.49 -2.66 -14.03
C LYS A 95 9.63 -1.72 -13.63
N ASN A 96 9.33 -0.62 -12.95
CA ASN A 96 10.37 0.20 -12.34
C ASN A 96 10.59 -0.20 -10.88
N GLN A 97 11.80 0.05 -10.38
CA GLN A 97 12.17 -0.12 -8.97
C GLN A 97 11.21 0.67 -8.06
N PRO A 98 10.58 0.01 -7.07
CA PRO A 98 9.83 0.69 -6.02
C PRO A 98 10.70 1.69 -5.24
N ALA A 99 10.12 2.86 -4.98
CA ALA A 99 10.64 3.91 -4.11
C ALA A 99 9.54 4.37 -3.13
N ARG A 100 9.87 5.31 -2.22
CA ARG A 100 8.95 5.79 -1.17
C ARG A 100 7.57 6.23 -1.71
N ARG A 101 7.56 6.85 -2.89
CA ARG A 101 6.32 7.29 -3.56
C ARG A 101 5.36 6.13 -3.87
N ASP A 102 5.92 4.97 -4.16
CA ASP A 102 5.16 3.80 -4.60
C ASP A 102 4.40 3.17 -3.43
N ASP A 103 5.02 3.11 -2.23
CA ASP A 103 4.31 2.75 -1.00
C ASP A 103 3.14 3.70 -0.72
N MET A 104 3.34 5.01 -0.93
CA MET A 104 2.31 6.01 -0.68
C MET A 104 1.16 5.94 -1.70
N GLU A 105 1.45 5.62 -2.96
CA GLU A 105 0.43 5.38 -3.99
C GLU A 105 -0.40 4.12 -3.67
N SER A 106 0.27 3.02 -3.30
CA SER A 106 -0.39 1.80 -2.82
C SER A 106 -1.28 2.04 -1.60
N ALA A 107 -0.81 2.84 -0.64
CA ALA A 107 -1.62 3.25 0.52
C ALA A 107 -2.84 4.09 0.09
N GLY A 108 -2.69 4.97 -0.91
CA GLY A 108 -3.81 5.71 -1.50
C GLY A 108 -4.89 4.79 -2.07
N TYR A 109 -4.50 3.76 -2.84
CA TYR A 109 -5.44 2.76 -3.35
C TYR A 109 -6.17 2.02 -2.23
N LEU A 110 -5.46 1.69 -1.16
CA LEU A 110 -6.02 1.06 0.03
C LEU A 110 -7.05 1.98 0.73
N PHE A 111 -6.79 3.27 0.82
CA PHE A 111 -7.74 4.22 1.45
C PHE A 111 -9.01 4.40 0.62
N VAL A 112 -8.89 4.48 -0.70
CA VAL A 112 -10.04 4.49 -1.60
C VAL A 112 -10.83 3.20 -1.45
N TYR A 113 -10.16 2.05 -1.44
CA TYR A 113 -10.78 0.74 -1.23
C TYR A 113 -11.56 0.66 0.10
N PHE A 114 -11.05 1.27 1.18
CA PHE A 114 -11.76 1.33 2.46
C PHE A 114 -12.99 2.25 2.43
N LEU A 115 -12.98 3.32 1.62
CA LEU A 115 -14.08 4.29 1.53
C LEU A 115 -15.18 3.86 0.56
N THR A 116 -14.87 2.98 -0.39
CA THR A 116 -15.83 2.43 -1.36
C THR A 116 -16.38 1.10 -0.87
N ASP A 117 -17.28 0.48 -1.63
CA ASP A 117 -17.89 -0.83 -1.30
C ASP A 117 -16.90 -2.02 -1.38
N ARG A 118 -15.60 -1.75 -1.15
CA ARG A 118 -14.47 -2.64 -1.34
C ARG A 118 -14.39 -3.19 -2.76
N ASP A 119 -14.80 -2.36 -3.71
CA ASP A 119 -14.62 -2.64 -5.12
C ASP A 119 -13.22 -2.19 -5.56
N LEU A 120 -12.36 -3.18 -5.80
CA LEU A 120 -11.02 -3.02 -6.32
C LEU A 120 -10.99 -2.33 -7.70
N ALA A 121 -12.03 -2.51 -8.52
CA ALA A 121 -12.13 -1.86 -9.82
C ALA A 121 -12.36 -0.35 -9.67
N VAL A 122 -13.11 0.07 -8.64
CA VAL A 122 -13.32 1.49 -8.33
C VAL A 122 -12.02 2.15 -7.90
N ALA A 123 -11.22 1.48 -7.05
CA ALA A 123 -9.93 2.01 -6.60
C ALA A 123 -9.00 2.33 -7.78
N ARG A 124 -9.00 1.52 -8.84
CA ARG A 124 -8.22 1.81 -10.06
C ARG A 124 -8.92 2.74 -11.05
N ARG A 125 -10.26 2.85 -11.05
CA ARG A 125 -11.00 3.75 -11.94
C ARG A 125 -10.70 5.24 -11.69
N PHE A 126 -10.32 5.60 -10.47
CA PHE A 126 -9.90 6.95 -10.12
C PHE A 126 -8.48 7.31 -10.59
N PHE A 127 -7.67 6.33 -11.02
CA PHE A 127 -6.30 6.57 -11.46
C PHE A 127 -6.12 6.06 -12.90
N PRO A 128 -6.00 6.97 -13.88
CA PRO A 128 -5.93 6.58 -15.28
C PRO A 128 -4.73 5.66 -15.50
N GLN A 129 -5.02 4.46 -16.00
CA GLN A 129 -4.01 3.59 -16.59
C GLN A 129 -3.43 4.37 -17.77
N ARG A 130 -2.14 4.72 -17.74
CA ARG A 130 -1.47 5.15 -18.97
C ARG A 130 -1.69 4.04 -19.98
N GLY A 131 -2.31 4.39 -21.11
CA GLY A 131 -2.72 3.41 -22.12
C GLY A 131 -1.56 2.47 -22.43
N ARG A 132 -1.86 1.17 -22.50
CA ARG A 132 -1.00 0.20 -23.17
C ARG A 132 -0.92 0.61 -24.64
N ASN A 133 -0.09 1.60 -24.95
CA ASN A 133 0.29 1.88 -26.32
C ASN A 133 1.43 0.92 -26.65
N ASN A 134 1.05 -0.11 -27.40
CA ASN A 134 1.86 -1.07 -28.15
C ASN A 134 3.38 -0.92 -28.05
N GLN A 135 4.02 -1.92 -27.43
CA GLN A 135 5.23 -2.54 -27.95
C GLN A 135 5.00 -4.05 -27.96
#